data_AF-A0A3M1GP29-F1
#
_entry.id   AF-A0A3M1GP29-F1
#
_cell.length_a   1.000
_cell.length_b   1.000
_cell.length_c   1.000
_cell.angle_alpha   90.00
_cell.angle_beta   90.00
_cell.angle_gamma   90.00
#
_symmetry.space_group_name_H-M   'P 1'
#
loop_
_entity.id
_entity.type
_entity.pdbx_description
1 polymer ?
#
loop_
_entity_poly.entity_id
_entity_poly.type
_entity_poly.pdbx_seq_one_letter_code
_entity_poly.pdbx_strand_id
1 'polypeptide(L)'
;MAWMLAGPSALAGTGEHSLKELVGELEDVATEKADPVLESVAGEWAGKIKELGREARNNPEVEKYLESALQNILGDDAPAAMDALAKLGNLKVTDEQLGLVKEVVNLGGAFLTQENFAGLEGAESDVSRIVSALRKGDYMAAIEPLKAIAGRASLTDEQEQLVQTMLETYVPGAGQAKELLKKIPGF
;
A
#
# COMPACT_ATOMS: atom_id res chain seq x y z
N MET A 1 -37.26 7.84 -9.37
CA MET A 1 -35.83 7.90 -9.03
C MET A 1 -35.47 6.61 -8.33
N ALA A 2 -35.12 5.58 -9.11
CA ALA A 2 -34.74 4.28 -8.57
C ALA A 2 -33.27 4.35 -8.16
N TRP A 3 -33.01 4.14 -6.88
CA TRP A 3 -31.67 3.89 -6.35
C TRP A 3 -31.30 2.44 -6.69
N MET A 4 -30.33 2.26 -7.57
CA MET A 4 -29.68 0.97 -7.77
C MET A 4 -28.56 0.85 -6.74
N LEU A 5 -28.77 -0.02 -5.75
CA LEU A 5 -27.73 -0.56 -4.89
C LEU A 5 -26.84 -1.45 -5.77
N ALA A 6 -25.66 -0.96 -6.13
CA ALA A 6 -24.58 -1.83 -6.59
C ALA A 6 -24.10 -2.62 -5.37
N GLY A 7 -24.54 -3.88 -5.28
CA GLY A 7 -24.00 -4.81 -4.29
C GLY A 7 -22.54 -5.11 -4.59
N PRO A 8 -21.72 -5.44 -3.58
CA PRO A 8 -20.35 -5.87 -3.79
C PRO A 8 -20.37 -7.15 -4.62
N SER A 9 -19.73 -7.09 -5.79
CA SER A 9 -19.47 -8.26 -6.61
C SER A 9 -18.62 -9.23 -5.80
N ALA A 10 -19.24 -10.32 -5.35
CA ALA A 10 -18.52 -11.46 -4.81
C ALA A 10 -17.65 -12.07 -5.92
N LEU A 11 -16.37 -11.69 -5.94
CA LEU A 11 -15.31 -12.39 -6.68
C LEU A 11 -15.06 -13.75 -6.04
N ALA A 12 -16.01 -14.67 -6.22
CA ALA A 12 -15.83 -16.10 -5.95
C ALA A 12 -15.53 -16.82 -7.28
N GLY A 13 -14.41 -16.45 -7.89
CA GLY A 13 -13.82 -17.17 -9.02
C GLY A 13 -12.39 -17.53 -8.64
N THR A 14 -12.11 -18.80 -8.40
CA THR A 14 -10.75 -19.35 -8.19
C THR A 14 -9.95 -19.38 -9.51
N GLY A 15 -10.03 -18.32 -10.30
CA GLY A 15 -9.10 -18.07 -11.40
C GLY A 15 -7.85 -17.43 -10.82
N GLU A 16 -6.68 -17.99 -11.05
CA GLU A 16 -5.44 -17.22 -10.89
C GLU A 16 -5.53 -16.02 -11.83
N HIS A 17 -5.83 -14.84 -11.27
CA HIS A 17 -5.73 -13.59 -12.00
C HIS A 17 -4.26 -13.36 -12.29
N SER A 18 -3.92 -13.17 -13.56
CA SER A 18 -2.56 -12.83 -13.93
C SER A 18 -2.19 -11.46 -13.36
N LEU A 19 -0.91 -11.24 -13.06
CA LEU A 19 -0.39 -9.93 -12.66
C LEU A 19 -0.86 -8.79 -13.59
N LYS A 20 -1.00 -9.05 -14.89
CA LYS A 20 -1.47 -8.07 -15.87
C LYS A 20 -2.94 -7.67 -15.63
N GLU A 21 -3.80 -8.62 -15.31
CA GLU A 21 -5.21 -8.37 -15.02
C GLU A 21 -5.36 -7.59 -13.71
N LEU A 22 -4.67 -8.02 -12.66
CA LEU A 22 -4.66 -7.34 -11.36
C LEU A 22 -4.19 -5.89 -11.46
N VAL A 23 -3.16 -5.61 -12.27
CA VAL A 23 -2.71 -4.23 -12.49
C VAL A 23 -3.75 -3.39 -13.25
N GLY A 24 -4.48 -3.99 -14.20
CA GLY A 24 -5.58 -3.30 -14.88
C GLY A 24 -6.72 -2.96 -13.91
N GLU A 25 -7.12 -3.92 -13.06
CA GLU A 25 -8.14 -3.72 -12.03
C GLU A 25 -7.73 -2.63 -11.02
N LEU A 26 -6.45 -2.56 -10.64
CA LEU A 26 -5.93 -1.48 -9.78
C LEU A 26 -6.10 -0.09 -10.43
N GLU A 27 -5.74 0.04 -11.70
CA GLU A 27 -5.88 1.29 -12.46
C GLU A 27 -7.36 1.71 -12.56
N ASP A 28 -8.26 0.75 -12.74
CA ASP A 28 -9.72 0.97 -12.78
C ASP A 28 -10.25 1.45 -11.41
N VAL A 29 -9.90 0.77 -10.31
CA VAL A 29 -10.31 1.17 -8.94
C VAL A 29 -9.87 2.59 -8.61
N ALA A 30 -8.63 2.96 -8.95
CA ALA A 30 -8.12 4.31 -8.70
C ALA A 30 -8.90 5.36 -9.49
N THR A 31 -9.29 5.04 -10.73
CA THR A 31 -10.10 5.92 -11.59
C THR A 31 -11.51 6.09 -11.04
N GLU A 32 -12.14 5.02 -10.55
CA GLU A 32 -13.50 5.04 -10.01
C GLU A 32 -13.63 5.90 -8.74
N LYS A 33 -12.57 5.98 -7.92
CA LYS A 33 -12.56 6.80 -6.69
C LYS A 33 -12.48 8.31 -6.96
N ALA A 34 -12.19 8.73 -8.20
CA ALA A 34 -12.09 10.14 -8.61
C ALA A 34 -11.13 11.00 -7.74
N ASP A 35 -10.11 10.36 -7.14
CA ASP A 35 -9.03 11.03 -6.42
C ASP A 35 -7.80 11.15 -7.33
N PRO A 36 -7.41 12.36 -7.77
CA PRO A 36 -6.31 12.55 -8.71
C PRO A 36 -4.94 12.18 -8.13
N VAL A 37 -4.77 12.22 -6.80
CA VAL A 37 -3.53 11.77 -6.16
C VAL A 37 -3.47 10.25 -6.20
N LEU A 38 -4.58 9.59 -5.88
CA LEU A 38 -4.68 8.13 -5.94
C LEU A 38 -4.47 7.61 -7.36
N GLU A 39 -5.12 8.22 -8.36
CA GLU A 39 -4.95 7.90 -9.79
C GLU A 39 -3.49 8.06 -10.24
N SER A 40 -2.85 9.18 -9.88
CA SER A 40 -1.44 9.42 -10.20
C SER A 40 -0.51 8.38 -9.57
N VAL A 41 -0.73 8.02 -8.31
CA VAL A 41 0.10 7.03 -7.60
C VAL A 41 -0.13 5.63 -8.17
N ALA A 42 -1.38 5.27 -8.47
CA ALA A 42 -1.73 3.99 -9.08
C ALA A 42 -1.05 3.81 -10.44
N GLY A 43 -1.08 4.83 -11.30
CA GLY A 43 -0.41 4.77 -12.61
C GLY A 43 1.10 4.62 -12.52
N GLU A 44 1.75 5.35 -11.60
CA GLU A 44 3.19 5.19 -11.32
C GLU A 44 3.50 3.78 -10.82
N TRP A 45 2.70 3.30 -9.87
CA TRP A 45 2.89 1.99 -9.26
C TRP A 45 2.68 0.85 -10.27
N ALA A 46 1.61 0.92 -11.05
CA ALA A 46 1.32 -0.02 -12.14
C ALA A 46 2.48 -0.09 -13.14
N GLY A 47 3.06 1.07 -13.51
CA GLY A 47 4.26 1.13 -14.35
C GLY A 47 5.43 0.36 -13.76
N LYS A 48 5.69 0.52 -12.45
CA LYS A 48 6.78 -0.16 -11.73
C LYS A 48 6.54 -1.64 -11.50
N ILE A 49 5.30 -2.06 -11.27
CA ILE A 49 4.94 -3.48 -11.24
C ILE A 49 5.17 -4.14 -12.60
N LYS A 50 4.76 -3.49 -13.70
CA LYS A 50 4.97 -3.98 -15.07
C LYS A 50 6.48 -4.08 -15.41
N GLU A 51 7.29 -3.15 -14.91
CA GLU A 51 8.76 -3.15 -15.05
C GLU A 51 9.38 -4.28 -14.23
N LEU A 52 9.07 -4.37 -12.93
CA LEU A 52 9.57 -5.41 -12.04
C LEU A 52 9.18 -6.82 -12.51
N GLY A 53 7.91 -7.03 -12.92
CA GLY A 53 7.46 -8.32 -13.45
C GLY A 53 8.21 -8.76 -14.72
N ARG A 54 8.77 -7.81 -15.49
CA ARG A 54 9.63 -8.13 -16.64
C ARG A 54 11.02 -8.55 -16.20
N GLU A 55 11.62 -7.82 -15.28
CA GLU A 55 12.96 -8.12 -14.75
C GLU A 55 12.97 -9.37 -13.85
N ALA A 56 11.83 -9.71 -13.25
CA ALA A 56 11.67 -10.81 -12.32
C ALA A 56 11.01 -12.06 -12.94
N ARG A 57 10.93 -12.19 -14.27
CA ARG A 57 10.29 -13.34 -14.95
C ARG A 57 10.82 -14.72 -14.54
N ASN A 58 12.04 -14.77 -13.99
CA ASN A 58 12.66 -16.00 -13.50
C ASN A 58 12.71 -16.06 -11.96
N ASN A 59 11.98 -15.19 -11.28
CA ASN A 59 11.89 -15.11 -9.83
C ASN A 59 10.42 -15.23 -9.37
N PRO A 60 9.91 -16.46 -9.19
CA PRO A 60 8.51 -16.70 -8.85
C PRO A 60 8.13 -16.14 -7.47
N GLU A 61 9.08 -15.90 -6.57
CA GLU A 61 8.78 -15.28 -5.27
C GLU A 61 8.39 -13.81 -5.42
N VAL A 62 9.04 -13.08 -6.33
CA VAL A 62 8.69 -11.68 -6.63
C VAL A 62 7.27 -11.60 -7.18
N GLU A 63 6.95 -12.43 -8.17
CA GLU A 63 5.62 -12.46 -8.78
C GLU A 63 4.55 -12.82 -7.76
N LYS A 64 4.79 -13.87 -6.94
CA LYS A 64 3.88 -14.28 -5.86
C LYS A 64 3.55 -13.14 -4.89
N TYR A 65 4.56 -12.41 -4.40
CA TYR A 65 4.31 -11.34 -3.43
C TYR A 65 3.71 -10.08 -4.06
N LEU A 66 4.01 -9.80 -5.33
CA LEU A 66 3.32 -8.76 -6.10
C LEU A 66 1.84 -9.07 -6.29
N GLU A 67 1.52 -10.28 -6.74
CA GLU A 67 0.13 -10.73 -6.94
C GLU A 67 -0.63 -10.71 -5.62
N SER A 68 -0.02 -11.23 -4.55
CA SER A 68 -0.63 -11.20 -3.22
C SER A 68 -0.89 -9.77 -2.74
N ALA A 69 0.02 -8.83 -2.97
CA ALA A 69 -0.19 -7.44 -2.59
C ALA A 69 -1.37 -6.81 -3.36
N LEU A 70 -1.45 -7.03 -4.69
CA LEU A 70 -2.54 -6.52 -5.51
C LEU A 70 -3.89 -7.14 -5.16
N GLN A 71 -3.93 -8.46 -4.96
CA GLN A 71 -5.16 -9.15 -4.56
C GLN A 71 -5.68 -8.62 -3.22
N ASN A 72 -4.80 -8.39 -2.25
CA ASN A 72 -5.20 -7.84 -0.96
C ASN A 72 -5.71 -6.39 -1.10
N ILE A 73 -5.09 -5.57 -1.95
CA ILE A 73 -5.59 -4.21 -2.24
C ILE A 73 -6.97 -4.24 -2.90
N LEU A 74 -7.15 -5.06 -3.93
CA LEU A 74 -8.43 -5.19 -4.62
C LEU A 74 -9.51 -5.83 -3.74
N GLY A 75 -9.09 -6.58 -2.70
CA GLY A 75 -9.93 -7.14 -1.66
C GLY A 75 -10.14 -6.24 -0.44
N ASP A 76 -9.65 -4.99 -0.45
CA ASP A 76 -9.75 -4.02 0.65
C ASP A 76 -9.06 -4.47 1.97
N ASP A 77 -8.05 -5.33 1.89
CA ASP A 77 -7.21 -5.77 3.02
C ASP A 77 -5.86 -5.06 2.99
N ALA A 78 -5.89 -3.76 3.32
CA ALA A 78 -4.71 -2.90 3.32
C ALA A 78 -3.56 -3.41 4.23
N PRO A 79 -3.80 -3.93 5.46
CA PRO A 79 -2.74 -4.51 6.27
C PRO A 79 -2.07 -5.72 5.60
N ALA A 80 -2.83 -6.66 5.04
CA ALA A 80 -2.25 -7.83 4.37
C ALA A 80 -1.53 -7.44 3.07
N ALA A 81 -2.00 -6.42 2.36
CA ALA A 81 -1.29 -5.87 1.21
C ALA A 81 0.07 -5.28 1.60
N MET A 82 0.11 -4.49 2.68
CA MET A 82 1.36 -3.92 3.18
C MET A 82 2.33 -5.00 3.68
N ASP A 83 1.85 -6.06 4.32
CA ASP A 83 2.68 -7.20 4.73
C ASP A 83 3.25 -7.96 3.52
N ALA A 84 2.47 -8.16 2.45
CA ALA A 84 2.95 -8.74 1.20
C ALA A 84 4.04 -7.87 0.54
N LEU A 85 3.88 -6.54 0.54
CA LEU A 85 4.91 -5.59 0.08
C LEU A 85 6.16 -5.65 0.97
N ALA A 86 6.01 -5.74 2.28
CA ALA A 86 7.14 -5.89 3.20
C ALA A 86 7.92 -7.18 2.89
N LYS A 87 7.24 -8.30 2.63
CA LYS A 87 7.87 -9.56 2.22
C LYS A 87 8.59 -9.43 0.88
N LEU A 88 7.99 -8.76 -0.09
CA LEU A 88 8.62 -8.43 -1.38
C LEU A 88 9.92 -7.63 -1.16
N GLY A 89 9.90 -6.62 -0.30
CA GLY A 89 11.06 -5.79 0.06
C GLY A 89 12.21 -6.54 0.72
N ASN A 90 11.94 -7.71 1.30
CA ASN A 90 12.92 -8.55 2.01
C ASN A 90 13.44 -9.72 1.16
N LEU A 91 12.98 -9.88 -0.08
CA LEU A 91 13.46 -10.94 -0.97
C LEU A 91 14.93 -10.75 -1.34
N LYS A 92 15.61 -11.87 -1.57
CA LYS A 92 16.93 -11.87 -2.20
C LYS A 92 16.73 -11.71 -3.70
N VAL A 93 17.04 -10.53 -4.21
CA VAL A 93 16.89 -10.16 -5.62
C VAL A 93 18.23 -9.66 -6.17
N THR A 94 18.33 -9.49 -7.49
CA THR A 94 19.49 -8.84 -8.12
C THR A 94 19.54 -7.36 -7.75
N ASP A 95 20.69 -6.69 -7.92
CA ASP A 95 20.81 -5.25 -7.63
C ASP A 95 19.85 -4.41 -8.49
N GLU A 96 19.63 -4.83 -9.73
CA GLU A 96 18.68 -4.20 -10.65
C GLU A 96 17.23 -4.35 -10.16
N GLN A 97 16.85 -5.57 -9.77
CA GLN A 97 15.53 -5.84 -9.17
C GLN A 97 15.36 -5.13 -7.82
N LEU A 98 16.41 -4.97 -7.03
CA LEU A 98 16.36 -4.33 -5.72
C LEU A 98 15.88 -2.87 -5.80
N GLY A 99 16.33 -2.13 -6.83
CA GLY A 99 15.85 -0.77 -7.09
C GLY A 99 14.34 -0.75 -7.35
N LEU A 100 13.88 -1.60 -8.27
CA LEU A 100 12.46 -1.71 -8.64
C LEU A 100 11.58 -2.20 -7.50
N VAL A 101 12.03 -3.18 -6.72
CA VAL A 101 11.33 -3.67 -5.53
C VAL A 101 11.10 -2.53 -4.54
N LYS A 102 12.13 -1.71 -4.27
CA LYS A 102 11.98 -0.56 -3.36
C LYS A 102 10.96 0.44 -3.89
N GLU A 103 11.02 0.76 -5.18
CA GLU A 103 10.05 1.67 -5.81
C GLU A 103 8.63 1.12 -5.73
N VAL A 104 8.43 -0.18 -6.01
CA VAL A 104 7.13 -0.86 -5.89
C VAL A 104 6.62 -0.83 -4.45
N VAL A 105 7.45 -1.17 -3.46
CA VAL A 105 7.04 -1.18 -2.04
C VAL A 105 6.65 0.23 -1.59
N ASN A 106 7.46 1.22 -1.95
CA ASN A 106 7.21 2.61 -1.58
C ASN A 106 5.95 3.17 -2.23
N LEU A 107 5.74 2.93 -3.53
CA LEU A 107 4.54 3.37 -4.24
C LEU A 107 3.29 2.64 -3.77
N GLY A 108 3.39 1.34 -3.48
CA GLY A 108 2.29 0.58 -2.88
C GLY A 108 1.91 1.12 -1.49
N GLY A 109 2.91 1.43 -0.65
CA GLY A 109 2.66 2.10 0.63
C GLY A 109 2.04 3.50 0.48
N ALA A 110 2.45 4.26 -0.53
CA ALA A 110 1.86 5.56 -0.85
C ALA A 110 0.40 5.43 -1.30
N PHE A 111 0.10 4.43 -2.13
CA PHE A 111 -1.26 4.11 -2.58
C PHE A 111 -2.16 3.77 -1.39
N LEU A 112 -1.73 2.81 -0.56
CA LEU A 112 -2.46 2.38 0.64
C LEU A 112 -2.70 3.54 1.61
N THR A 113 -1.70 4.42 1.80
CA THR A 113 -1.84 5.61 2.65
C THR A 113 -2.93 6.54 2.12
N GLN A 114 -2.88 6.87 0.82
CA GLN A 114 -3.85 7.78 0.21
C GLN A 114 -5.26 7.18 0.30
N GLU A 115 -5.40 5.91 -0.08
CA GLU A 115 -6.67 5.20 -0.10
C GLU A 115 -7.34 5.14 1.28
N ASN A 116 -6.56 4.83 2.32
CA ASN A 116 -7.11 4.56 3.65
C ASN A 116 -7.24 5.80 4.52
N PHE A 117 -6.42 6.83 4.30
CA PHE A 117 -6.32 7.96 5.22
C PHE A 117 -6.74 9.30 4.64
N ALA A 118 -6.87 9.45 3.31
CA ALA A 118 -7.21 10.75 2.70
C ALA A 118 -8.58 11.30 3.15
N GLY A 119 -9.50 10.43 3.55
CA GLY A 119 -10.81 10.82 4.09
C GLY A 119 -10.82 11.17 5.59
N LEU A 120 -9.69 11.05 6.30
CA LEU A 120 -9.62 11.37 7.71
C LEU A 120 -9.61 12.89 7.92
N GLU A 121 -10.66 13.40 8.56
CA GLU A 121 -10.81 14.83 8.82
C GLU A 121 -9.59 15.42 9.53
N GLY A 122 -9.00 16.45 8.93
CA GLY A 122 -7.87 17.19 9.47
C GLY A 122 -6.51 16.48 9.29
N ALA A 123 -6.45 15.31 8.64
CA ALA A 123 -5.22 14.55 8.40
C ALA A 123 -4.62 14.81 7.01
N GLU A 124 -5.23 15.67 6.20
CA GLU A 124 -4.93 15.86 4.78
C GLU A 124 -3.46 16.26 4.58
N SER A 125 -2.94 17.15 5.44
CA SER A 125 -1.54 17.56 5.40
C SER A 125 -0.58 16.43 5.77
N ASP A 126 -0.95 15.54 6.69
CA ASP A 126 -0.10 14.43 7.11
C ASP A 126 -0.08 13.35 6.03
N VAL A 127 -1.24 12.99 5.49
CA VAL A 127 -1.38 12.06 4.36
C VAL A 127 -0.56 12.53 3.17
N SER A 128 -0.70 13.80 2.77
CA SER A 128 0.08 14.37 1.66
C SER A 128 1.60 14.28 1.88
N ARG A 129 2.05 14.51 3.12
CA ARG A 129 3.48 14.39 3.48
C ARG A 129 3.97 12.95 3.42
N ILE A 130 3.18 11.98 3.90
CA ILE A 130 3.50 10.55 3.82
C ILE A 130 3.60 10.13 2.35
N VAL A 131 2.57 10.41 1.55
CA VAL A 131 2.53 10.05 0.13
C VAL A 131 3.72 10.67 -0.62
N SER A 132 4.04 11.95 -0.38
CA SER A 132 5.20 12.59 -1.01
C SER A 132 6.53 11.98 -0.59
N ALA A 133 6.68 11.64 0.69
CA ALA A 133 7.88 11.03 1.23
C ALA A 133 8.09 9.62 0.66
N LEU A 134 7.05 8.79 0.64
CA LEU A 134 7.06 7.45 0.09
C LEU A 134 7.34 7.45 -1.41
N ARG A 135 6.69 8.31 -2.21
CA ARG A 135 6.99 8.44 -3.65
C ARG A 135 8.46 8.78 -3.94
N LYS A 136 9.15 9.48 -3.03
CA LYS A 136 10.58 9.82 -3.14
C LYS A 136 11.50 8.73 -2.57
N GLY A 137 10.93 7.68 -1.97
CA GLY A 137 11.67 6.66 -1.23
C GLY A 137 12.27 7.14 0.10
N ASP A 138 11.83 8.29 0.62
CA ASP A 138 12.27 8.83 1.91
C ASP A 138 11.31 8.39 3.02
N TYR A 139 11.34 7.11 3.36
CA TYR A 139 10.46 6.52 4.38
C TYR A 139 10.67 7.15 5.77
N MET A 140 11.87 7.66 6.07
CA MET A 140 12.15 8.33 7.34
C MET A 140 11.33 9.61 7.49
N ALA A 141 11.14 10.36 6.40
CA ALA A 141 10.28 11.55 6.38
C ALA A 141 8.79 11.23 6.55
N ALA A 142 8.37 9.97 6.32
CA ALA A 142 6.99 9.52 6.51
C ALA A 142 6.65 9.16 7.98
N ILE A 143 7.66 8.89 8.83
CA ILE A 143 7.43 8.37 10.19
C ILE A 143 6.64 9.36 11.07
N GLU A 144 7.06 10.62 11.17
CA GLU A 144 6.38 11.58 12.05
C GLU A 144 4.94 11.89 11.61
N PRO A 145 4.65 12.13 10.33
CA PRO A 145 3.27 12.21 9.83
C PRO A 145 2.45 10.94 10.12
N LEU A 146 3.04 9.75 9.98
CA LEU A 146 2.34 8.48 10.26
C LEU A 146 2.00 8.35 11.76
N LYS A 147 2.90 8.80 12.65
CA LYS A 147 2.63 8.88 14.10
C LYS A 147 1.54 9.91 14.41
N ALA A 148 1.48 11.01 13.67
CA ALA A 148 0.41 12.01 13.84
C ALA A 148 -0.96 11.44 13.45
N ILE A 149 -1.03 10.63 12.39
CA ILE A 149 -2.25 9.89 12.02
C ILE A 149 -2.63 8.88 13.10
N ALA A 150 -1.68 8.08 13.60
CA ALA A 150 -1.92 7.15 14.70
C ALA A 150 -2.43 7.83 15.99
N GLY A 151 -2.04 9.09 16.23
CA GLY A 151 -2.51 9.85 17.40
C GLY A 151 -3.95 10.34 17.33
N ARG A 152 -4.70 10.00 16.28
CA ARG A 152 -6.09 10.42 16.11
C ARG A 152 -7.03 9.41 16.73
N ALA A 153 -7.99 9.89 17.50
CA ALA A 153 -8.92 9.06 18.29
C ALA A 153 -10.01 8.35 17.46
N SER A 154 -9.95 8.38 16.12
CA SER A 154 -11.02 7.89 15.24
C SER A 154 -10.52 6.99 14.11
N LEU A 155 -9.40 6.30 14.31
CA LEU A 155 -8.99 5.25 13.37
C LEU A 155 -9.87 4.01 13.54
N THR A 156 -10.09 3.30 12.45
CA THR A 156 -10.65 1.94 12.49
C THR A 156 -9.56 0.94 12.88
N ASP A 157 -9.95 -0.23 13.38
CA ASP A 157 -9.00 -1.32 13.70
C ASP A 157 -8.09 -1.66 12.50
N GLU A 158 -8.64 -1.67 11.28
CA GLU A 158 -7.89 -1.90 10.04
C GLU A 158 -6.87 -0.78 9.74
N GLN A 159 -7.27 0.48 9.96
CA GLN A 159 -6.39 1.64 9.82
C GLN A 159 -5.26 1.62 10.86
N GLU A 160 -5.55 1.24 12.10
CA GLU A 160 -4.56 1.08 13.15
C GLU A 160 -3.54 -0.01 12.80
N GLN A 161 -4.04 -1.15 12.33
CA GLN A 161 -3.20 -2.26 11.89
C GLN A 161 -2.35 -1.91 10.66
N LEU A 162 -2.88 -1.11 9.73
CA LEU A 162 -2.12 -0.60 8.60
C LEU A 162 -0.98 0.32 9.07
N VAL A 163 -1.25 1.26 9.98
CA VAL A 163 -0.19 2.13 10.55
C VAL A 163 0.89 1.29 11.25
N GLN A 164 0.49 0.29 12.03
CA GLN A 164 1.44 -0.61 12.67
C GLN A 164 2.30 -1.35 11.64
N THR A 165 1.68 -1.96 10.63
CA THR A 165 2.40 -2.71 9.58
C THR A 165 3.35 -1.81 8.80
N MET A 166 2.93 -0.57 8.49
CA MET A 166 3.80 0.43 7.85
C MET A 166 4.99 0.80 8.74
N LEU A 167 4.78 1.08 10.03
CA LEU A 167 5.88 1.39 10.96
C LEU A 167 6.84 0.21 11.10
N GLU A 168 6.34 -1.02 11.18
CA GLU A 168 7.18 -2.21 11.24
C GLU A 168 7.98 -2.43 9.95
N THR A 169 7.44 -2.03 8.80
CA THR A 169 8.12 -2.11 7.50
C THR A 169 9.22 -1.05 7.36
N TYR A 170 8.95 0.18 7.78
CA TYR A 170 9.85 1.32 7.53
C TYR A 170 10.83 1.60 8.67
N VAL A 171 10.55 1.15 9.89
CA VAL A 171 11.45 1.34 11.04
C VAL A 171 12.33 0.09 11.20
N PRO A 172 13.66 0.22 11.11
CA PRO A 172 14.57 -0.91 11.26
C PRO A 172 14.42 -1.56 12.65
N GLY A 173 13.90 -2.79 12.68
CA GLY A 173 13.77 -3.62 13.86
C GLY A 173 12.39 -3.52 14.53
N ALA A 174 11.69 -4.65 14.59
CA ALA A 174 10.32 -4.79 15.11
C ALA A 174 10.08 -4.23 16.53
N GLY A 175 11.14 -4.10 17.34
CA GLY A 175 11.05 -3.49 18.68
C GLY A 175 10.85 -1.97 18.64
N GLN A 176 11.42 -1.26 17.67
CA GLN A 176 11.35 0.20 17.60
C GLN A 176 9.96 0.68 17.18
N ALA A 177 9.33 0.01 16.21
CA ALA A 177 7.96 0.32 15.79
C ALA A 177 6.97 0.22 16.98
N LYS A 178 7.05 -0.87 17.76
CA LYS A 178 6.22 -1.04 18.97
C LYS A 178 6.48 0.02 20.03
N GLU A 179 7.73 0.41 20.25
CA GLU A 179 8.06 1.49 21.19
C GLU A 179 7.62 2.89 20.72
N LEU A 180 7.48 3.10 19.41
CA LEU A 180 6.90 4.33 18.87
C LEU A 180 5.38 4.36 19.10
N LEU A 181 4.68 3.25 18.85
CA LEU A 181 3.24 3.13 19.03
C LEU A 181 2.80 3.28 20.49
N LYS A 182 3.52 2.68 21.44
CA LYS A 182 3.24 2.82 22.90
C LYS A 182 3.22 4.26 23.41
N LYS A 183 3.82 5.20 22.67
CA LYS A 183 3.88 6.62 23.04
C LYS A 183 2.69 7.42 22.50
N ILE A 184 1.83 6.78 21.72
CA ILE A 184 0.69 7.40 21.05
C ILE A 184 -0.56 7.01 21.83
N PRO A 185 -1.32 7.99 22.37
CA PRO A 185 -2.57 7.69 23.06
C PRO A 185 -3.55 6.98 22.12
N GLY A 186 -4.00 5.79 22.49
CA GLY A 186 -4.93 4.98 21.68
C GLY A 186 -4.32 3.69 21.10
N PHE A 187 -2.99 3.54 21.13
CA PHE A 187 -2.25 2.34 20.72
C PHE A 187 -1.64 1.57 21.89
#